data_AF-A0A6G3ZAP6-F1
#
_entry.id   AF-A0A6G3ZAP6-F1
#
_cell.length_a   1.000
_cell.length_b   1.000
_cell.length_c   1.000
_cell.angle_alpha   90.00
_cell.angle_beta   90.00
_cell.angle_gamma   90.00
#
_symmetry.space_group_name_H-M   'P 1'
#
loop_
_entity.id
_entity.type
_entity.pdbx_description
1 polymer ?
#
loop_
_entity_poly.entity_id
_entity_poly.type
_entity_poly.pdbx_seq_one_letter_code
_entity_poly.pdbx_strand_id
1 'polypeptide(L)'
;MAHQPELVAFFARHFGAGENFATITQARKHAAEVLGEPVLPGTALAKQVDEAVEAGVVRTAQAILQTSATTHDIYDRLVDLHDRQPALNVRSSTSVLQQAYSTPVPLAFLASTLAEITPDTTVYEPTAGHGALLLGTNPAKVTVNELNPERAADLRAQGYTVTQFDATEYQPDQRHDVVIANPPFGAVRDEQGHRRRFALPGNRRGTTQIDQAIAFQALKAMKADGRAVLILGGKLGEEEDLRSDRYNTLESRGFFYPLYQQYRVIQHFSISGDLYRKQGAGFPIDVMVIAGRGRSELPLPAAVVPPIYKSFTELKELIPDERLRHPSSHLPGLRELHPNLETSDNGRSGLISGAGASRSDAPDRSTLRAPDESAGAVDDSHLDERHRGDPARDRSPSRPSPANSLFSADAAAVVSPQYSGTAPPTGMGRGLE
;
A
#
# COMPACT_ATOMS: atom_id res chain seq x y z
N MET A 1 8.42 -7.59 -22.06
CA MET A 1 9.14 -6.30 -22.06
C MET A 1 8.73 -5.35 -23.19
N ALA A 2 8.82 -5.70 -24.49
CA ALA A 2 8.57 -4.74 -25.59
C ALA A 2 7.17 -4.05 -25.53
N HIS A 3 6.15 -4.76 -25.08
CA HIS A 3 4.75 -4.32 -25.16
C HIS A 3 4.24 -3.48 -23.98
N GLN A 4 5.06 -3.19 -22.95
CA GLN A 4 4.55 -2.53 -21.75
C GLN A 4 3.94 -1.14 -22.03
N PRO A 5 4.60 -0.23 -22.77
CA PRO A 5 4.03 1.10 -23.05
C PRO A 5 2.74 1.02 -23.89
N GLU A 6 2.66 0.06 -24.81
CA GLU A 6 1.51 -0.18 -25.68
C GLU A 6 0.28 -0.64 -24.88
N LEU A 7 0.45 -1.64 -24.00
CA LEU A 7 -0.60 -2.15 -23.12
C LEU A 7 -1.08 -1.08 -22.13
N VAL A 8 -0.16 -0.34 -21.51
CA VAL A 8 -0.51 0.76 -20.59
C VAL A 8 -1.32 1.84 -21.32
N ALA A 9 -0.91 2.23 -22.54
CA ALA A 9 -1.64 3.19 -23.35
C ALA A 9 -3.01 2.64 -23.82
N PHE A 10 -3.12 1.34 -24.10
CA PHE A 10 -4.40 0.69 -24.40
C PHE A 10 -5.36 0.76 -23.22
N PHE A 11 -4.94 0.31 -22.04
CA PHE A 11 -5.79 0.30 -20.84
C PHE A 11 -6.16 1.72 -20.40
N ALA A 12 -5.22 2.68 -20.44
CA ALA A 12 -5.50 4.08 -20.13
C ALA A 12 -6.55 4.70 -21.07
N ARG A 13 -6.50 4.40 -22.38
CA ARG A 13 -7.52 4.83 -23.35
C ARG A 13 -8.87 4.16 -23.08
N HIS A 14 -8.87 2.86 -22.79
CA HIS A 14 -10.09 2.10 -22.52
C HIS A 14 -10.83 2.66 -21.30
N PHE A 15 -10.15 2.76 -20.14
CA PHE A 15 -10.75 3.36 -18.95
C PHE A 15 -11.07 4.85 -19.11
N GLY A 16 -10.29 5.59 -19.91
CA GLY A 16 -10.55 6.99 -20.23
C GLY A 16 -11.78 7.22 -21.11
N ALA A 17 -12.21 6.21 -21.88
CA ALA A 17 -13.46 6.22 -22.64
C ALA A 17 -14.71 5.87 -21.80
N GLY A 18 -14.55 5.61 -20.50
CA GLY A 18 -15.63 5.17 -19.60
C GLY A 18 -15.89 3.66 -19.60
N GLU A 19 -15.10 2.88 -20.33
CA GLU A 19 -15.23 1.42 -20.40
C GLU A 19 -14.77 0.73 -19.10
N ASN A 20 -15.09 -0.56 -18.95
CA ASN A 20 -14.81 -1.36 -17.75
C ASN A 20 -14.36 -2.79 -18.07
N PHE A 21 -13.68 -3.42 -17.11
CA PHE A 21 -13.45 -4.86 -17.10
C PHE A 21 -14.04 -5.49 -15.84
N ALA A 22 -15.02 -6.37 -16.02
CA ALA A 22 -15.62 -7.11 -14.91
C ALA A 22 -14.64 -8.08 -14.24
N THR A 23 -13.66 -8.60 -14.99
CA THR A 23 -12.63 -9.53 -14.49
C THR A 23 -11.28 -9.30 -15.14
N ILE A 24 -10.19 -9.68 -14.46
CA ILE A 24 -8.84 -9.62 -15.05
C ILE A 24 -8.71 -10.56 -16.27
N THR A 25 -9.48 -11.65 -16.32
CA THR A 25 -9.54 -12.56 -17.47
C THR A 25 -10.07 -11.84 -18.72
N GLN A 26 -11.05 -10.95 -18.57
CA GLN A 26 -11.54 -10.11 -19.67
C GLN A 26 -10.46 -9.14 -20.15
N ALA A 27 -9.77 -8.45 -19.23
CA ALA A 27 -8.67 -7.54 -19.56
C ALA A 27 -7.52 -8.27 -20.30
N ARG A 28 -7.16 -9.48 -19.85
CA ARG A 28 -6.17 -10.35 -20.53
C ARG A 28 -6.61 -10.80 -21.91
N LYS A 29 -7.91 -11.07 -22.12
CA LYS A 29 -8.44 -11.39 -23.45
C LYS A 29 -8.29 -10.19 -24.41
N HIS A 30 -8.65 -8.98 -23.96
CA HIS A 30 -8.48 -7.78 -24.78
C HIS A 30 -7.00 -7.47 -25.06
N ALA A 31 -6.11 -7.70 -24.08
CA ALA A 31 -4.67 -7.61 -24.31
C ALA A 31 -4.18 -8.62 -25.36
N ALA A 32 -4.70 -9.86 -25.36
CA ALA A 32 -4.35 -10.85 -26.37
C ALA A 32 -4.74 -10.41 -27.80
N GLU A 33 -5.87 -9.71 -27.94
CA GLU A 33 -6.33 -9.13 -29.22
C GLU A 33 -5.42 -7.97 -29.67
N VAL A 34 -4.88 -7.15 -28.74
CA VAL A 34 -3.90 -6.09 -29.03
C VAL A 34 -2.54 -6.65 -29.44
N LEU A 35 -2.07 -7.69 -28.75
CA LEU A 35 -0.74 -8.28 -28.95
C LEU A 35 -0.67 -9.25 -30.12
N GLY A 36 -1.81 -9.83 -30.53
CA GLY A 36 -1.86 -10.92 -31.51
C GLY A 36 -1.43 -12.29 -30.96
N GLU A 37 -1.24 -12.43 -29.64
CA GLU A 37 -0.85 -13.69 -28.99
C GLU A 37 -1.68 -14.00 -27.71
N PRO A 38 -1.92 -15.28 -27.35
CA PRO A 38 -2.72 -15.63 -26.18
C PRO A 38 -2.08 -15.28 -24.82
N VAL A 39 -2.76 -14.45 -24.03
CA VAL A 39 -2.35 -14.13 -22.65
C VAL A 39 -2.84 -15.21 -21.67
N LEU A 40 -2.05 -16.28 -21.53
CA LEU A 40 -2.40 -17.42 -20.67
C LEU A 40 -2.15 -17.14 -19.16
N PRO A 41 -3.07 -17.52 -18.24
CA PRO A 41 -2.87 -17.36 -16.80
C PRO A 41 -1.57 -18.00 -16.29
N GLY A 42 -0.96 -17.39 -15.26
CA GLY A 42 0.28 -17.89 -14.64
C GLY A 42 1.56 -17.63 -15.46
N THR A 43 1.46 -17.08 -16.67
CA THR A 43 2.63 -16.69 -17.47
C THR A 43 3.19 -15.33 -17.07
N ALA A 44 4.45 -15.06 -17.44
CA ALA A 44 5.05 -13.73 -17.33
C ALA A 44 4.25 -12.67 -18.11
N LEU A 45 3.68 -13.02 -19.26
CA LEU A 45 2.85 -12.12 -20.06
C LEU A 45 1.54 -11.76 -19.34
N ALA A 46 0.89 -12.71 -18.65
CA ALA A 46 -0.29 -12.41 -17.84
C ALA A 46 0.04 -11.44 -16.69
N LYS A 47 1.17 -11.62 -15.99
CA LYS A 47 1.62 -10.63 -14.99
C LYS A 47 1.91 -9.27 -15.62
N GLN A 48 2.58 -9.26 -16.78
CA GLN A 48 2.87 -8.04 -17.53
C GLN A 48 1.58 -7.26 -17.87
N VAL A 49 0.52 -7.98 -18.29
CA VAL A 49 -0.80 -7.39 -18.55
C VAL A 49 -1.46 -6.87 -17.28
N ASP A 50 -1.42 -7.61 -16.17
CA ASP A 50 -1.99 -7.15 -14.89
C ASP A 50 -1.34 -5.84 -14.41
N GLU A 51 -0.01 -5.76 -14.46
CA GLU A 51 0.77 -4.54 -14.15
C GLU A 51 0.44 -3.40 -15.13
N ALA A 52 0.11 -3.71 -16.39
CA ALA A 52 -0.29 -2.71 -17.37
C ALA A 52 -1.72 -2.20 -17.16
N VAL A 53 -2.63 -3.02 -16.61
CA VAL A 53 -3.97 -2.58 -16.17
C VAL A 53 -3.83 -1.57 -15.03
N GLU A 54 -3.00 -1.89 -14.03
CA GLU A 54 -2.75 -1.01 -12.88
C GLU A 54 -2.18 0.35 -13.32
N ALA A 55 -1.10 0.33 -14.11
CA ALA A 55 -0.53 1.55 -14.69
C ALA A 55 -1.56 2.33 -15.54
N GLY A 56 -2.39 1.63 -16.33
CA GLY A 56 -3.47 2.22 -17.11
C GLY A 56 -4.46 2.99 -16.25
N VAL A 57 -4.88 2.42 -15.12
CA VAL A 57 -5.74 3.08 -14.12
C VAL A 57 -5.06 4.34 -13.55
N VAL A 58 -3.77 4.28 -13.19
CA VAL A 58 -3.05 5.46 -12.68
C VAL A 58 -2.95 6.57 -13.75
N ARG A 59 -2.72 6.24 -15.03
CA ARG A 59 -2.72 7.23 -16.13
C ARG A 59 -4.10 7.84 -16.35
N THR A 60 -5.16 7.05 -16.28
CA THR A 60 -6.54 7.58 -16.38
C THR A 60 -6.87 8.49 -15.19
N ALA A 61 -6.42 8.14 -13.98
CA ALA A 61 -6.55 8.99 -12.80
C ALA A 61 -5.82 10.34 -12.97
N GLN A 62 -4.57 10.33 -13.47
CA GLN A 62 -3.83 11.57 -13.80
C GLN A 62 -4.60 12.44 -14.81
N ALA A 63 -5.24 11.84 -15.83
CA ALA A 63 -6.03 12.58 -16.82
C ALA A 63 -7.36 13.14 -16.27
N ILE A 64 -7.98 12.45 -15.30
CA ILE A 64 -9.16 12.96 -14.56
C ILE A 64 -8.79 14.25 -13.83
N LEU A 65 -7.66 14.28 -13.11
CA LEU A 65 -7.17 15.47 -12.41
C LEU A 65 -7.01 16.69 -13.34
N GLN A 66 -6.56 16.51 -14.58
CA GLN A 66 -6.38 17.60 -15.57
C GLN A 66 -7.70 18.10 -16.20
N THR A 67 -8.83 17.44 -15.94
CA THR A 67 -10.12 17.74 -16.60
C THR A 67 -11.27 18.05 -15.63
N SER A 68 -11.10 17.79 -14.33
CA SER A 68 -12.13 17.99 -13.31
C SER A 68 -12.20 19.42 -12.76
N ALA A 69 -13.39 19.92 -12.43
CA ALA A 69 -13.59 21.30 -11.98
C ALA A 69 -13.32 21.51 -10.48
N THR A 70 -13.56 20.49 -9.65
CA THR A 70 -13.31 20.53 -8.20
C THR A 70 -12.64 19.25 -7.69
N THR A 71 -12.14 19.30 -6.47
CA THR A 71 -11.63 18.14 -5.71
C THR A 71 -12.70 17.07 -5.50
N HIS A 72 -13.97 17.44 -5.28
CA HIS A 72 -15.09 16.48 -5.16
C HIS A 72 -15.40 15.80 -6.50
N ASP A 73 -15.38 16.55 -7.60
CA ASP A 73 -15.54 16.01 -8.96
C ASP A 73 -14.40 15.05 -9.33
N ILE A 74 -13.14 15.36 -8.97
CA ILE A 74 -12.05 14.37 -9.06
C ILE A 74 -12.40 13.11 -8.28
N TYR A 75 -12.78 13.26 -7.00
CA TYR A 75 -12.97 12.11 -6.13
C TYR A 75 -14.07 11.18 -6.66
N ASP A 76 -15.21 11.72 -7.07
CA ASP A 76 -16.32 10.94 -7.65
C ASP A 76 -15.88 10.20 -8.93
N ARG A 77 -15.15 10.87 -9.83
CA ARG A 77 -14.62 10.26 -11.06
C ARG A 77 -13.55 9.20 -10.79
N LEU A 78 -12.77 9.35 -9.71
CA LEU A 78 -11.82 8.32 -9.28
C LEU A 78 -12.51 7.12 -8.63
N VAL A 79 -13.64 7.31 -7.92
CA VAL A 79 -14.47 6.22 -7.40
C VAL A 79 -15.09 5.43 -8.55
N ASP A 80 -15.68 6.10 -9.55
CA ASP A 80 -16.16 5.45 -10.78
C ASP A 80 -15.05 4.66 -11.49
N LEU A 81 -13.86 5.24 -11.66
CA LEU A 81 -12.71 4.54 -12.23
C LEU A 81 -12.29 3.32 -11.39
N HIS A 82 -12.32 3.42 -10.06
CA HIS A 82 -12.07 2.30 -9.16
C HIS A 82 -13.13 1.20 -9.29
N ASP A 83 -14.38 1.55 -9.56
CA ASP A 83 -15.46 0.58 -9.75
C ASP A 83 -15.39 -0.13 -11.11
N ARG A 84 -14.90 0.55 -12.15
CA ARG A 84 -14.70 0.00 -13.50
C ARG A 84 -13.43 -0.86 -13.69
N GLN A 85 -12.42 -0.74 -12.83
CA GLN A 85 -11.25 -1.64 -12.87
C GLN A 85 -11.61 -3.05 -12.37
N PRO A 86 -10.96 -4.10 -12.90
CA PRO A 86 -11.12 -5.46 -12.40
C PRO A 86 -10.44 -5.60 -11.03
N ALA A 87 -10.75 -6.68 -10.30
CA ALA A 87 -9.93 -7.03 -9.14
C ALA A 87 -8.53 -7.46 -9.58
N LEU A 88 -7.50 -6.80 -9.06
CA LEU A 88 -6.08 -7.08 -9.30
C LEU A 88 -5.48 -8.03 -8.25
N ASN A 89 -6.31 -8.46 -7.30
CA ASN A 89 -5.98 -9.38 -6.20
C ASN A 89 -5.66 -10.83 -6.62
N VAL A 90 -5.49 -11.13 -7.92
CA VAL A 90 -5.21 -12.50 -8.38
C VAL A 90 -3.82 -12.92 -7.92
N ARG A 91 -3.82 -13.81 -6.93
CA ARG A 91 -2.65 -14.34 -6.24
C ARG A 91 -1.76 -15.16 -7.19
N SER A 92 -0.92 -14.50 -7.99
CA SER A 92 0.28 -15.17 -8.50
C SER A 92 1.20 -15.47 -7.32
N SER A 93 1.97 -16.56 -7.38
CA SER A 93 2.99 -16.87 -6.37
C SER A 93 4.00 -15.72 -6.20
N THR A 94 4.21 -14.90 -7.23
CA THR A 94 5.03 -13.68 -7.16
C THR A 94 4.34 -12.49 -6.51
N SER A 95 3.01 -12.42 -6.51
CA SER A 95 2.24 -11.32 -5.89
C SER A 95 2.24 -11.45 -4.37
N VAL A 96 2.08 -12.68 -3.86
CA VAL A 96 2.23 -13.01 -2.42
C VAL A 96 3.65 -12.72 -1.92
N LEU A 97 4.65 -12.93 -2.79
CA LEU A 97 6.07 -12.71 -2.54
C LEU A 97 6.47 -11.23 -2.40
N GLN A 98 5.73 -10.29 -3.01
CA GLN A 98 6.13 -8.88 -3.11
C GLN A 98 5.34 -7.95 -2.18
N GLN A 99 4.20 -8.39 -1.60
CA GLN A 99 3.38 -7.67 -0.59
C GLN A 99 3.01 -6.20 -0.93
N ALA A 100 3.19 -5.79 -2.18
CA ALA A 100 2.88 -4.46 -2.67
C ALA A 100 1.46 -4.44 -3.22
N TYR A 101 0.49 -4.18 -2.35
CA TYR A 101 -0.89 -3.90 -2.75
C TYR A 101 -0.99 -2.49 -3.30
N SER A 102 -1.53 -2.35 -4.51
CA SER A 102 -1.78 -1.07 -5.16
C SER A 102 -2.70 -0.19 -4.31
N THR A 103 -2.38 1.10 -4.14
CA THR A 103 -3.30 2.03 -3.47
C THR A 103 -4.52 2.26 -4.38
N PRO A 104 -5.77 2.07 -3.91
CA PRO A 104 -6.96 2.49 -4.66
C PRO A 104 -6.87 3.99 -5.00
N VAL A 105 -7.09 4.36 -6.26
CA VAL A 105 -6.90 5.76 -6.70
C VAL A 105 -7.74 6.82 -5.94
N PRO A 106 -8.97 6.55 -5.43
CA PRO A 106 -9.67 7.51 -4.57
C PRO A 106 -8.92 7.76 -3.25
N LEU A 107 -8.34 6.70 -2.66
CA LEU A 107 -7.58 6.80 -1.42
C LEU A 107 -6.22 7.45 -1.62
N ALA A 108 -5.61 7.24 -2.78
CA ALA A 108 -4.37 7.90 -3.14
C ALA A 108 -4.57 9.43 -3.32
N PHE A 109 -5.68 9.84 -3.94
CA PHE A 109 -6.05 11.26 -4.04
C PHE A 109 -6.46 11.88 -2.70
N LEU A 110 -7.18 11.15 -1.85
CA LEU A 110 -7.43 11.55 -0.45
C LEU A 110 -6.11 11.78 0.30
N ALA A 111 -5.18 10.83 0.23
CA ALA A 111 -3.87 10.95 0.88
C ALA A 111 -3.06 12.14 0.36
N SER A 112 -3.08 12.39 -0.96
CA SER A 112 -2.45 13.56 -1.58
C SER A 112 -3.06 14.88 -1.07
N THR A 113 -4.39 14.92 -0.93
CA THR A 113 -5.13 16.09 -0.42
C THR A 113 -4.84 16.35 1.07
N LEU A 114 -4.90 15.32 1.93
CA LEU A 114 -4.57 15.43 3.36
C LEU A 114 -3.10 15.81 3.60
N ALA A 115 -2.21 15.44 2.67
CA ALA A 115 -0.81 15.85 2.66
C ALA A 115 -0.59 17.30 2.18
N GLU A 116 -1.63 17.99 1.69
CA GLU A 116 -1.56 19.32 1.06
C GLU A 116 -0.57 19.36 -0.13
N ILE A 117 -0.51 18.28 -0.92
CA ILE A 117 0.32 18.22 -2.13
C ILE A 117 -0.20 19.19 -3.17
N THR A 118 0.72 19.97 -3.75
CA THR A 118 0.48 20.82 -4.92
C THR A 118 1.60 20.62 -5.95
N PRO A 119 1.43 21.08 -7.21
CA PRO A 119 2.50 21.09 -8.21
C PRO A 119 3.78 21.83 -7.78
N ASP A 120 3.73 22.62 -6.69
CA ASP A 120 4.89 23.31 -6.14
C ASP A 120 5.60 22.59 -4.99
N THR A 121 4.96 21.62 -4.34
CA THR A 121 5.55 20.83 -3.25
C THR A 121 6.66 19.90 -3.74
N THR A 122 7.72 19.76 -2.94
CA THR A 122 8.67 18.64 -3.10
C THR A 122 8.19 17.43 -2.33
N VAL A 123 8.14 16.25 -2.97
CA VAL A 123 7.52 15.04 -2.41
C VAL A 123 8.50 13.87 -2.43
N TYR A 124 8.53 13.07 -1.36
CA TYR A 124 9.19 11.77 -1.33
C TYR A 124 8.18 10.62 -1.14
N GLU A 125 8.29 9.59 -1.97
CA GLU A 125 7.57 8.32 -1.81
C GLU A 125 8.56 7.12 -1.76
N PRO A 126 8.56 6.30 -0.69
CA PRO A 126 9.59 5.27 -0.49
C PRO A 126 9.35 3.94 -1.22
N THR A 127 8.15 3.70 -1.75
CA THR A 127 7.68 2.40 -2.26
C THR A 127 6.65 2.59 -3.39
N ALA A 128 7.09 3.10 -4.53
CA ALA A 128 6.21 3.84 -5.43
C ALA A 128 5.19 3.04 -6.26
N GLY A 129 5.42 1.74 -6.48
CA GLY A 129 4.58 0.95 -7.38
C GLY A 129 4.49 1.61 -8.76
N HIS A 130 3.27 1.90 -9.23
CA HIS A 130 3.02 2.64 -10.48
C HIS A 130 2.82 4.15 -10.32
N GLY A 131 3.07 4.69 -9.12
CA GLY A 131 2.96 6.12 -8.80
C GLY A 131 1.54 6.58 -8.44
N ALA A 132 0.72 5.71 -7.85
CA ALA A 132 -0.66 6.04 -7.47
C ALA A 132 -0.72 7.19 -6.43
N LEU A 133 0.21 7.24 -5.47
CA LEU A 133 0.29 8.32 -4.48
C LEU A 133 0.84 9.65 -5.05
N LEU A 134 1.24 9.68 -6.32
CA LEU A 134 1.83 10.84 -6.97
C LEU A 134 0.81 11.68 -7.76
N LEU A 135 -0.49 11.37 -7.63
CA LEU A 135 -1.58 12.14 -8.24
C LEU A 135 -1.55 13.60 -7.76
N GLY A 136 -1.51 14.54 -8.73
CA GLY A 136 -1.45 15.98 -8.49
C GLY A 136 -0.04 16.56 -8.31
N THR A 137 0.99 15.70 -8.31
CA THR A 137 2.39 16.16 -8.19
C THR A 137 2.96 16.69 -9.51
N ASN A 138 4.06 17.45 -9.40
CA ASN A 138 4.93 17.77 -10.52
C ASN A 138 6.13 16.80 -10.52
N PRO A 139 6.30 15.91 -11.53
CA PRO A 139 7.36 14.89 -11.51
C PRO A 139 8.78 15.43 -11.27
N ALA A 140 9.07 16.65 -11.75
CA ALA A 140 10.37 17.30 -11.58
C ALA A 140 10.68 17.71 -10.11
N LYS A 141 9.69 17.73 -9.22
CA LYS A 141 9.83 18.05 -7.78
C LYS A 141 9.75 16.80 -6.88
N VAL A 142 9.65 15.61 -7.48
CA VAL A 142 9.31 14.37 -6.78
C VAL A 142 10.47 13.37 -6.83
N THR A 143 10.79 12.81 -5.68
CA THR A 143 11.74 11.69 -5.53
C THR A 143 10.97 10.45 -5.15
N VAL A 144 11.26 9.33 -5.81
CA VAL A 144 10.59 8.04 -5.54
C VAL A 144 11.61 6.92 -5.44
N ASN A 145 11.29 5.91 -4.63
CA ASN A 145 12.05 4.67 -4.56
C ASN A 145 11.15 3.48 -4.94
N GLU A 146 11.60 2.66 -5.88
CA GLU A 146 10.85 1.50 -6.37
C GLU A 146 11.81 0.35 -6.69
N LEU A 147 11.56 -0.84 -6.14
CA LEU A 147 12.44 -2.00 -6.29
C LEU A 147 12.24 -2.74 -7.61
N ASN A 148 11.05 -2.72 -8.20
CA ASN A 148 10.78 -3.35 -9.49
C ASN A 148 11.41 -2.51 -10.62
N PRO A 149 12.35 -3.08 -11.41
CA PRO A 149 13.06 -2.31 -12.44
C PRO A 149 12.15 -1.84 -13.58
N GLU A 150 11.06 -2.54 -13.88
CA GLU A 150 10.12 -2.18 -14.94
C GLU A 150 9.27 -0.97 -14.52
N ARG A 151 8.72 -0.99 -13.30
CA ARG A 151 8.00 0.16 -12.70
C ARG A 151 8.93 1.35 -12.52
N ALA A 152 10.15 1.12 -12.05
CA ALA A 152 11.16 2.16 -11.91
C ALA A 152 11.58 2.76 -13.26
N ALA A 153 11.56 2.00 -14.35
CA ALA A 153 11.81 2.52 -15.70
C ALA A 153 10.64 3.38 -16.20
N ASP A 154 9.40 2.94 -15.98
CA ASP A 154 8.19 3.71 -16.30
C ASP A 154 8.10 5.03 -15.51
N LEU A 155 8.39 5.01 -14.20
CA LEU A 155 8.45 6.23 -13.38
C LEU A 155 9.53 7.21 -13.88
N ARG A 156 10.68 6.72 -14.36
CA ARG A 156 11.69 7.59 -15.01
C ARG A 156 11.16 8.20 -16.31
N ALA A 157 10.40 7.44 -17.10
CA ALA A 157 9.78 7.95 -18.33
C ALA A 157 8.70 9.00 -18.06
N GLN A 158 8.06 8.97 -16.89
CA GLN A 158 7.16 10.04 -16.41
C GLN A 158 7.90 11.30 -15.91
N GLY A 159 9.24 11.27 -15.79
CA GLY A 159 10.06 12.41 -15.36
C GLY A 159 10.38 12.46 -13.86
N TYR A 160 10.07 11.41 -13.09
CA TYR A 160 10.40 11.34 -11.66
C TYR A 160 11.90 11.11 -11.40
N THR A 161 12.40 11.57 -10.26
CA THR A 161 13.73 11.16 -9.76
C THR A 161 13.61 9.80 -9.06
N VAL A 162 14.08 8.72 -9.69
CA VAL A 162 13.81 7.33 -9.25
C VAL A 162 15.06 6.58 -8.74
N THR A 163 15.00 6.10 -7.50
CA THR A 163 15.98 5.17 -6.90
C THR A 163 15.41 3.74 -6.76
N GLN A 164 16.27 2.76 -6.43
CA GLN A 164 15.92 1.32 -6.37
C GLN A 164 16.63 0.62 -5.18
N PHE A 165 16.54 1.20 -3.98
CA PHE A 165 17.19 0.72 -2.76
C PHE A 165 16.20 0.06 -1.78
N ASP A 166 16.70 -0.71 -0.79
CA ASP A 166 15.88 -1.21 0.32
C ASP A 166 15.34 -0.01 1.13
N ALA A 167 14.02 0.19 1.08
CA ALA A 167 13.33 1.30 1.71
C ALA A 167 13.36 1.26 3.25
N THR A 168 13.79 0.14 3.86
CA THR A 168 14.01 0.04 5.32
C THR A 168 15.33 0.70 5.76
N GLU A 169 16.26 0.90 4.82
CA GLU A 169 17.61 1.42 5.08
C GLU A 169 17.90 2.72 4.29
N TYR A 170 17.20 2.96 3.17
CA TYR A 170 17.39 4.12 2.29
C TYR A 170 16.45 5.30 2.57
N GLN A 171 16.98 6.52 2.47
CA GLN A 171 16.23 7.77 2.33
C GLN A 171 17.06 8.76 1.50
N PRO A 172 16.46 9.65 0.70
CA PRO A 172 17.20 10.66 -0.06
C PRO A 172 17.84 11.70 0.87
N ASP A 173 19.02 12.20 0.48
CA ASP A 173 19.74 13.23 1.25
C ASP A 173 18.98 14.56 1.30
N GLN A 174 18.29 14.90 0.21
CA GLN A 174 17.37 16.03 0.15
C GLN A 174 16.21 15.86 1.15
N ARG A 175 15.80 16.98 1.76
CA ARG A 175 14.57 17.06 2.56
C ARG A 175 13.40 17.56 1.71
N HIS A 176 12.23 16.95 1.89
CA HIS A 176 11.02 17.19 1.11
C HIS A 176 9.93 17.87 1.95
N ASP A 177 9.09 18.66 1.30
CA ASP A 177 7.91 19.29 1.92
C ASP A 177 6.91 18.24 2.38
N VAL A 178 6.75 17.17 1.60
CA VAL A 178 5.83 16.07 1.88
C VAL A 178 6.56 14.72 1.82
N VAL A 179 6.27 13.84 2.77
CA VAL A 179 6.51 12.39 2.66
C VAL A 179 5.18 11.67 2.58
N ILE A 180 4.92 10.94 1.51
CA ILE A 180 3.69 10.14 1.35
C ILE A 180 4.07 8.67 1.18
N ALA A 181 3.40 7.75 1.88
CA ALA A 181 3.84 6.35 1.91
C ALA A 181 2.69 5.35 2.11
N ASN A 182 2.63 4.35 1.23
CA ASN A 182 1.90 3.09 1.40
C ASN A 182 2.89 1.91 1.25
N PRO A 183 3.74 1.65 2.26
CA PRO A 183 4.72 0.56 2.21
C PRO A 183 4.06 -0.82 2.30
N PRO A 184 4.74 -1.89 1.84
CA PRO A 184 4.22 -3.26 1.93
C PRO A 184 3.94 -3.66 3.38
N PHE A 185 2.81 -4.34 3.61
CA PHE A 185 2.33 -4.64 4.96
C PHE A 185 2.85 -5.99 5.49
N GLY A 186 3.10 -6.05 6.80
CA GLY A 186 3.33 -7.30 7.53
C GLY A 186 4.80 -7.57 7.86
N ALA A 187 5.11 -8.84 8.12
CA ALA A 187 6.44 -9.27 8.58
C ALA A 187 7.22 -9.99 7.48
N VAL A 188 8.46 -9.54 7.25
CA VAL A 188 9.42 -10.19 6.37
C VAL A 188 10.15 -11.31 7.11
N ARG A 189 10.49 -12.39 6.40
CA ARG A 189 11.33 -13.48 6.93
C ARG A 189 12.76 -13.35 6.41
N ASP A 190 13.72 -13.76 7.23
CA ASP A 190 15.12 -13.92 6.82
C ASP A 190 15.34 -15.26 6.08
N GLU A 191 16.58 -15.49 5.62
CA GLU A 191 16.99 -16.71 4.90
C GLU A 191 16.78 -18.00 5.72
N GLN A 192 16.69 -17.89 7.04
CA GLN A 192 16.47 -19.00 7.97
C GLN A 192 14.98 -19.17 8.32
N GLY A 193 14.10 -18.33 7.76
CA GLY A 193 12.66 -18.35 7.98
C GLY A 193 12.18 -17.62 9.24
N HIS A 194 13.07 -17.02 10.04
CA HIS A 194 12.69 -16.22 11.21
C HIS A 194 12.16 -14.85 10.79
N ARG A 195 11.31 -14.22 11.61
CA ARG A 195 10.84 -12.84 11.31
C ARG A 195 11.99 -11.84 11.45
N ARG A 196 12.34 -11.14 10.37
CA ARG A 196 13.29 -10.02 10.40
C ARG A 196 12.75 -8.94 11.35
N ARG A 197 13.63 -8.35 12.16
CA ARG A 197 13.28 -7.32 13.14
C ARG A 197 14.06 -6.06 12.81
N PHE A 198 13.32 -4.98 12.59
CA PHE A 198 13.84 -3.69 12.13
C PHE A 198 13.98 -2.72 13.31
N ALA A 199 15.06 -1.95 13.36
CA ALA A 199 15.27 -0.95 14.40
C ALA A 199 14.27 0.20 14.26
N LEU A 200 13.67 0.64 15.39
CA LEU A 200 12.79 1.80 15.43
C LEU A 200 13.40 2.93 16.31
N PRO A 201 13.23 4.21 15.94
CA PRO A 201 13.66 5.33 16.77
C PRO A 201 13.07 5.24 18.19
N GLY A 202 13.92 5.40 19.22
CA GLY A 202 13.51 5.34 20.62
C GLY A 202 13.11 3.94 21.14
N ASN A 203 13.04 2.91 20.29
CA ASN A 203 12.63 1.57 20.68
C ASN A 203 13.72 0.53 20.33
N ARG A 204 14.53 0.17 21.33
CA ARG A 204 15.61 -0.84 21.21
C ARG A 204 15.14 -2.24 20.83
N ARG A 205 13.85 -2.57 21.01
CA ARG A 205 13.28 -3.86 20.57
C ARG A 205 12.92 -3.85 19.09
N GLY A 206 12.82 -2.68 18.46
CA GLY A 206 12.36 -2.58 17.07
C GLY A 206 10.94 -3.12 16.85
N THR A 207 10.65 -3.49 15.61
CA THR A 207 9.38 -4.07 15.15
C THR A 207 9.64 -5.24 14.19
N THR A 208 8.73 -6.21 14.08
CA THR A 208 8.75 -7.17 12.93
C THR A 208 8.01 -6.67 11.70
N GLN A 209 7.35 -5.51 11.79
CA GLN A 209 6.48 -4.98 10.74
C GLN A 209 7.28 -4.07 9.79
N ILE A 210 7.36 -4.42 8.50
CA ILE A 210 8.20 -3.69 7.53
C ILE A 210 7.62 -2.32 7.16
N ASP A 211 6.30 -2.19 7.08
CA ASP A 211 5.58 -0.92 6.88
C ASP A 211 5.99 0.16 7.89
N GLN A 212 6.05 -0.21 9.16
CA GLN A 212 6.48 0.64 10.26
C GLN A 212 7.96 1.07 10.15
N ALA A 213 8.82 0.17 9.69
CA ALA A 213 10.24 0.46 9.49
C ALA A 213 10.46 1.45 8.34
N ILE A 214 9.83 1.19 7.19
CA ILE A 214 9.87 2.06 6.01
C ILE A 214 9.27 3.43 6.34
N ALA A 215 8.16 3.50 7.07
CA ALA A 215 7.55 4.76 7.48
C ALA A 215 8.52 5.64 8.30
N PHE A 216 9.17 5.07 9.32
CA PHE A 216 10.15 5.81 10.12
C PHE A 216 11.41 6.19 9.34
N GLN A 217 11.84 5.34 8.40
CA GLN A 217 12.97 5.63 7.53
C GLN A 217 12.64 6.78 6.56
N ALA A 218 11.47 6.74 5.92
CA ALA A 218 10.99 7.76 4.99
C ALA A 218 10.74 9.11 5.67
N LEU A 219 10.18 9.10 6.90
CA LEU A 219 10.01 10.30 7.72
C LEU A 219 11.35 11.02 8.04
N LYS A 220 12.52 10.40 7.85
CA LYS A 220 13.81 11.12 7.93
C LYS A 220 13.93 12.17 6.83
N ALA A 221 13.42 11.91 5.63
CA ALA A 221 13.42 12.84 4.50
C ALA A 221 12.45 14.03 4.68
N MET A 222 11.50 13.99 5.62
CA MET A 222 10.58 15.10 5.86
C MET A 222 11.31 16.34 6.39
N LYS A 223 11.00 17.54 5.88
CA LYS A 223 11.40 18.83 6.48
C LYS A 223 10.90 18.95 7.94
N ALA A 224 11.41 19.92 8.69
CA ALA A 224 11.04 20.09 10.11
C ALA A 224 9.59 20.54 10.29
N ASP A 225 9.13 21.39 9.39
CA ASP A 225 7.79 21.94 9.19
C ASP A 225 6.97 21.21 8.11
N GLY A 226 7.59 20.23 7.42
CA GLY A 226 6.97 19.44 6.36
C GLY A 226 5.85 18.52 6.85
N ARG A 227 5.06 18.02 5.91
CA ARG A 227 3.90 17.15 6.16
C ARG A 227 4.19 15.70 5.81
N ALA A 228 3.38 14.78 6.34
CA ALA A 228 3.36 13.42 5.83
C ALA A 228 1.98 12.78 5.92
N VAL A 229 1.73 11.83 5.02
CA VAL A 229 0.60 10.90 5.12
C VAL A 229 1.14 9.47 5.03
N LEU A 230 0.88 8.69 6.07
CA LEU A 230 1.30 7.31 6.21
C LEU A 230 0.08 6.39 6.16
N ILE A 231 0.12 5.39 5.29
CA ILE A 231 -0.90 4.34 5.14
C ILE A 231 -0.26 3.04 5.62
N LEU A 232 -0.67 2.49 6.78
CA LEU A 232 -0.02 1.35 7.45
C LEU A 232 -1.04 0.27 7.86
N GLY A 233 -0.55 -0.92 8.23
CA GLY A 233 -1.41 -2.00 8.72
C GLY A 233 -2.11 -1.65 10.05
N GLY A 234 -3.43 -1.48 9.99
CA GLY A 234 -4.28 -1.15 11.14
C GLY A 234 -4.60 -2.33 12.05
N LYS A 235 -5.58 -2.16 12.94
CA LYS A 235 -5.96 -3.19 13.93
C LYS A 235 -7.34 -3.78 13.62
N LEU A 236 -7.39 -5.11 13.53
CA LEU A 236 -8.59 -5.91 13.34
C LEU A 236 -9.62 -5.72 14.46
N GLY A 237 -10.89 -5.98 14.13
CA GLY A 237 -12.04 -5.77 15.00
C GLY A 237 -12.75 -4.45 14.69
N GLU A 238 -14.03 -4.35 15.05
CA GLU A 238 -14.78 -3.08 15.01
C GLU A 238 -15.00 -2.49 16.40
N GLU A 239 -15.12 -3.34 17.42
CA GLU A 239 -15.31 -2.97 18.82
C GLU A 239 -14.14 -2.13 19.37
N GLU A 240 -14.47 -1.02 20.05
CA GLU A 240 -13.47 -0.07 20.54
C GLU A 240 -12.52 -0.68 21.56
N ASP A 241 -13.03 -1.43 22.55
CA ASP A 241 -12.21 -2.08 23.58
C ASP A 241 -11.20 -3.07 22.99
N LEU A 242 -11.65 -3.94 22.07
CA LEU A 242 -10.80 -4.91 21.39
C LEU A 242 -9.72 -4.23 20.55
N ARG A 243 -10.03 -3.11 19.89
CA ARG A 243 -9.04 -2.33 19.14
C ARG A 243 -8.07 -1.61 20.07
N SER A 244 -8.57 -1.03 21.17
CA SER A 244 -7.78 -0.38 22.22
C SER A 244 -6.71 -1.32 22.76
N ASP A 245 -7.08 -2.55 23.13
CA ASP A 245 -6.14 -3.59 23.55
C ASP A 245 -5.10 -3.93 22.48
N ARG A 246 -5.50 -4.03 21.20
CA ARG A 246 -4.58 -4.30 20.08
C ARG A 246 -3.58 -3.14 19.86
N TYR A 247 -4.00 -1.89 20.06
CA TYR A 247 -3.10 -0.73 20.08
C TYR A 247 -2.21 -0.68 21.34
N ASN A 248 -2.68 -1.20 22.48
CA ASN A 248 -1.96 -1.23 23.75
C ASN A 248 -0.88 -2.33 23.83
N THR A 249 -0.86 -3.29 22.90
CA THR A 249 0.19 -4.31 22.80
C THR A 249 1.60 -3.71 22.74
N LEU A 250 2.58 -4.42 23.30
CA LEU A 250 3.97 -3.94 23.38
C LEU A 250 4.59 -3.57 22.03
N GLU A 251 4.24 -4.28 20.96
CA GLU A 251 4.71 -3.99 19.60
C GLU A 251 4.02 -2.75 19.00
N SER A 252 2.69 -2.66 19.10
CA SER A 252 1.94 -1.46 18.67
C SER A 252 2.42 -0.20 19.38
N ARG A 253 2.55 -0.22 20.72
CA ARG A 253 3.10 0.93 21.47
C ARG A 253 4.54 1.24 21.09
N GLY A 254 5.33 0.22 20.79
CA GLY A 254 6.72 0.36 20.32
C GLY A 254 6.87 1.11 19.00
N PHE A 255 5.79 1.27 18.24
CA PHE A 255 5.69 2.11 17.04
C PHE A 255 4.96 3.44 17.31
N PHE A 256 3.73 3.39 17.82
CA PHE A 256 2.90 4.59 17.96
C PHE A 256 3.44 5.59 18.99
N TYR A 257 4.07 5.12 20.09
CA TYR A 257 4.65 6.02 21.09
C TYR A 257 5.78 6.89 20.50
N PRO A 258 6.87 6.35 19.91
CA PRO A 258 7.90 7.19 19.31
C PRO A 258 7.37 8.05 18.16
N LEU A 259 6.40 7.58 17.38
CA LEU A 259 5.78 8.37 16.31
C LEU A 259 5.12 9.63 16.89
N TYR A 260 4.23 9.47 17.87
CA TYR A 260 3.51 10.57 18.50
C TYR A 260 4.38 11.46 19.41
N GLN A 261 5.58 11.01 19.82
CA GLN A 261 6.54 11.87 20.53
C GLN A 261 7.43 12.70 19.57
N GLN A 262 7.60 12.26 18.32
CA GLN A 262 8.57 12.86 17.38
C GLN A 262 7.93 13.59 16.19
N TYR A 263 6.68 13.26 15.85
CA TYR A 263 5.93 13.83 14.73
C TYR A 263 4.56 14.31 15.20
N ARG A 264 4.13 15.50 14.75
CA ARG A 264 2.86 16.09 15.13
C ARG A 264 1.74 15.45 14.30
N VAL A 265 1.28 14.27 14.74
CA VAL A 265 0.12 13.60 14.17
C VAL A 265 -1.11 14.46 14.49
N ILE A 266 -1.74 15.01 13.46
CA ILE A 266 -2.93 15.87 13.55
C ILE A 266 -4.23 15.11 13.26
N GLN A 267 -4.13 13.94 12.61
CA GLN A 267 -5.25 13.07 12.34
C GLN A 267 -4.79 11.60 12.30
N HIS A 268 -5.56 10.70 12.89
CA HIS A 268 -5.37 9.25 12.77
C HIS A 268 -6.75 8.60 12.67
N PHE A 269 -7.00 7.88 11.58
CA PHE A 269 -8.22 7.11 11.36
C PHE A 269 -7.88 5.75 10.73
N SER A 270 -8.82 4.81 10.76
CA SER A 270 -8.72 3.55 10.04
C SER A 270 -9.71 3.53 8.86
N ILE A 271 -9.36 2.80 7.81
CA ILE A 271 -10.20 2.51 6.65
C ILE A 271 -10.57 1.02 6.69
N SER A 272 -11.83 0.66 6.41
CA SER A 272 -12.24 -0.75 6.27
C SER A 272 -11.43 -1.46 5.18
N GLY A 273 -11.04 -2.71 5.45
CA GLY A 273 -10.35 -3.56 4.48
C GLY A 273 -11.15 -3.78 3.18
N ASP A 274 -12.48 -3.68 3.23
CA ASP A 274 -13.35 -3.81 2.05
C ASP A 274 -13.02 -2.81 0.94
N LEU A 275 -12.60 -1.59 1.31
CA LEU A 275 -12.22 -0.53 0.36
C LEU A 275 -10.87 -0.80 -0.32
N TYR A 276 -10.09 -1.77 0.17
CA TYR A 276 -8.87 -2.28 -0.46
C TYR A 276 -9.05 -3.66 -1.12
N ARG A 277 -10.24 -4.29 -1.02
CA ARG A 277 -10.46 -5.69 -1.42
C ARG A 277 -10.15 -5.99 -2.89
N LYS A 278 -10.38 -5.03 -3.80
CA LYS A 278 -9.99 -5.14 -5.23
C LYS A 278 -8.47 -5.20 -5.42
N GLN A 279 -7.70 -4.57 -4.53
CA GLN A 279 -6.24 -4.51 -4.57
C GLN A 279 -5.57 -5.58 -3.68
N GLY A 280 -6.34 -6.30 -2.85
CA GLY A 280 -5.91 -7.56 -2.22
C GLY A 280 -5.70 -7.53 -0.71
N ALA A 281 -5.88 -6.40 -0.03
CA ALA A 281 -5.96 -6.36 1.43
C ALA A 281 -7.41 -6.56 1.91
N GLY A 282 -7.57 -7.15 3.09
CA GLY A 282 -8.87 -7.39 3.74
C GLY A 282 -8.88 -7.10 5.25
N PHE A 283 -7.83 -6.43 5.75
CA PHE A 283 -7.72 -5.97 7.13
C PHE A 283 -7.83 -4.43 7.17
N PRO A 284 -8.25 -3.84 8.31
CA PRO A 284 -8.29 -2.38 8.46
C PRO A 284 -6.93 -1.73 8.26
N ILE A 285 -6.90 -0.57 7.62
CA ILE A 285 -5.67 0.16 7.28
C ILE A 285 -5.68 1.51 7.99
N ASP A 286 -4.61 1.82 8.71
CA ASP A 286 -4.48 3.06 9.47
C ASP A 286 -3.87 4.16 8.59
N VAL A 287 -4.53 5.31 8.53
CA VAL A 287 -4.04 6.53 7.89
C VAL A 287 -3.70 7.55 8.97
N MET A 288 -2.46 8.05 8.93
CA MET A 288 -1.97 9.09 9.84
C MET A 288 -1.52 10.31 9.05
N VAL A 289 -2.06 11.48 9.40
CA VAL A 289 -1.68 12.78 8.84
C VAL A 289 -0.78 13.50 9.84
N ILE A 290 0.41 13.90 9.39
CA ILE A 290 1.45 14.56 10.18
C ILE A 290 1.66 15.96 9.61
N ALA A 291 1.74 16.96 10.50
CA ALA A 291 2.04 18.35 10.15
C ALA A 291 3.24 18.84 10.98
N GLY A 292 4.45 18.53 10.51
CA GLY A 292 5.70 18.89 11.16
C GLY A 292 6.21 17.85 12.17
N ARG A 293 7.47 18.05 12.56
CA ARG A 293 8.14 17.35 13.67
C ARG A 293 7.73 17.98 15.00
N GLY A 294 7.80 17.20 16.07
CA GLY A 294 7.36 17.59 17.41
C GLY A 294 6.35 16.60 17.98
N ARG A 295 5.91 16.79 19.21
CA ARG A 295 4.97 15.89 19.88
C ARG A 295 3.53 16.12 19.39
N SER A 296 2.77 15.06 19.17
CA SER A 296 1.32 15.11 18.92
C SER A 296 0.55 15.63 20.14
N GLU A 297 -0.47 16.43 19.87
CA GLU A 297 -1.52 16.76 20.86
C GLU A 297 -2.59 15.66 20.95
N LEU A 298 -2.76 14.87 19.88
CA LEU A 298 -3.66 13.72 19.88
C LEU A 298 -3.25 12.67 20.93
N PRO A 299 -4.22 12.06 21.64
CA PRO A 299 -3.96 10.89 22.48
C PRO A 299 -3.46 9.71 21.64
N LEU A 300 -2.72 8.80 22.27
CA LEU A 300 -2.29 7.56 21.61
C LEU A 300 -3.50 6.70 21.22
N PRO A 301 -3.42 5.91 20.13
CA PRO A 301 -4.55 5.10 19.63
C PRO A 301 -5.00 3.97 20.58
N ALA A 302 -4.25 3.73 21.65
CA ALA A 302 -4.59 2.81 22.75
C ALA A 302 -5.38 3.49 23.89
N ALA A 303 -5.62 4.80 23.81
CA ALA A 303 -6.39 5.58 24.78
C ALA A 303 -7.67 6.16 24.14
N VAL A 304 -7.60 6.53 22.86
CA VAL A 304 -8.76 6.84 22.01
C VAL A 304 -8.53 6.14 20.69
N VAL A 305 -9.36 5.17 20.34
CA VAL A 305 -9.16 4.39 19.11
C VAL A 305 -9.45 5.25 17.87
N PRO A 306 -8.71 5.07 16.75
CA PRO A 306 -8.99 5.79 15.51
C PRO A 306 -10.39 5.45 14.98
N PRO A 307 -11.22 6.41 14.52
CA PRO A 307 -12.52 6.08 13.91
C PRO A 307 -12.33 5.24 12.64
N ILE A 308 -13.29 4.37 12.31
CA ILE A 308 -13.25 3.51 11.11
C ILE A 308 -14.18 4.09 10.04
N TYR A 309 -13.63 4.42 8.88
CA TYR A 309 -14.38 4.79 7.68
C TYR A 309 -14.67 3.54 6.84
N LYS A 310 -15.94 3.33 6.47
CA LYS A 310 -16.42 2.11 5.81
C LYS A 310 -16.83 2.31 4.35
N SER A 311 -16.99 3.55 3.89
CA SER A 311 -17.35 3.87 2.50
C SER A 311 -16.50 4.98 1.89
N PHE A 312 -16.38 5.01 0.55
CA PHE A 312 -15.79 6.15 -0.17
C PHE A 312 -16.59 7.44 0.07
N THR A 313 -17.91 7.34 0.27
CA THR A 313 -18.76 8.50 0.60
C THR A 313 -18.34 9.16 1.91
N GLU A 314 -18.14 8.40 3.00
CA GLU A 314 -17.66 8.97 4.27
C GLU A 314 -16.26 9.56 4.14
N LEU A 315 -15.40 8.97 3.30
CA LEU A 315 -14.05 9.46 3.05
C LEU A 315 -14.01 10.74 2.20
N LYS A 316 -15.04 10.97 1.37
CA LYS A 316 -15.20 12.21 0.60
C LYS A 316 -15.40 13.43 1.51
N GLU A 317 -16.07 13.25 2.65
CA GLU A 317 -16.27 14.30 3.66
C GLU A 317 -14.96 14.79 4.32
N LEU A 318 -13.85 14.06 4.13
CA LEU A 318 -12.51 14.48 4.56
C LEU A 318 -11.79 15.37 3.54
N ILE A 319 -12.39 15.60 2.35
CA ILE A 319 -11.85 16.40 1.27
C ILE A 319 -12.61 17.73 1.21
N PRO A 320 -11.95 18.89 1.30
CA PRO A 320 -12.62 20.17 1.07
C PRO A 320 -13.02 20.28 -0.40
N ASP A 321 -14.25 20.73 -0.71
CA ASP A 321 -14.69 20.99 -2.09
C ASP A 321 -14.11 22.31 -2.60
N GLU A 322 -12.97 22.22 -3.30
CA GLU A 322 -12.23 23.36 -3.80
C GLU A 322 -12.25 23.41 -5.32
N ARG A 323 -12.49 24.61 -5.87
CA ARG A 323 -12.40 24.84 -7.31
C ARG A 323 -10.95 24.85 -7.78
N LEU A 324 -10.64 23.97 -8.70
CA LEU A 324 -9.31 23.87 -9.27
C LEU A 324 -9.07 24.95 -10.32
N ARG A 325 -7.95 25.65 -10.16
CA ARG A 325 -7.42 26.54 -11.19
C ARG A 325 -6.59 25.69 -12.15
N HIS A 326 -7.23 25.16 -13.18
CA HIS A 326 -6.46 24.66 -14.33
C HIS A 326 -5.57 25.79 -14.86
N PRO A 327 -4.29 25.52 -15.18
CA PRO A 327 -3.51 26.45 -15.97
C PRO A 327 -4.18 26.54 -17.34
N SER A 328 -5.03 27.56 -17.50
CA SER A 328 -5.69 27.89 -18.75
C SER A 328 -4.66 27.88 -19.87
N SER A 329 -4.96 27.19 -20.97
CA SER A 329 -4.19 27.20 -22.22
C SER A 329 -4.28 28.55 -22.96
N HIS A 330 -4.20 29.64 -22.21
CA HIS A 330 -3.88 30.96 -22.72
C HIS A 330 -2.43 30.95 -23.20
N LEU A 331 -2.27 30.63 -24.48
CA LEU A 331 -1.15 31.06 -25.31
C LEU A 331 -0.85 32.54 -25.00
N PRO A 332 0.29 32.87 -24.37
CA PRO A 332 0.65 34.26 -24.13
C PRO A 332 1.18 34.83 -25.45
N GLY A 333 0.30 35.37 -26.30
CA GLY A 333 0.77 35.86 -27.61
C GLY A 333 -0.21 36.42 -28.62
N LEU A 334 -1.54 36.27 -28.48
CA LEU A 334 -2.50 36.88 -29.42
C LEU A 334 -2.96 38.27 -28.94
N ARG A 335 -2.07 39.26 -29.09
CA ARG A 335 -2.50 40.65 -29.26
C ARG A 335 -3.03 40.83 -30.67
N GLU A 336 -4.21 41.44 -30.81
CA GLU A 336 -4.70 41.95 -32.09
C GLU A 336 -3.71 43.00 -32.61
N LEU A 337 -3.12 42.75 -33.77
CA LEU A 337 -2.22 43.69 -34.43
C LEU A 337 -2.99 44.51 -35.46
N HIS A 338 -3.30 45.76 -35.12
CA HIS A 338 -3.55 46.79 -36.13
C HIS A 338 -2.24 47.10 -36.87
N PRO A 339 -2.30 47.40 -38.18
CA PRO A 339 -1.12 47.57 -39.00
C PRO A 339 -0.49 48.97 -38.82
N ASN A 340 0.84 49.02 -38.58
CA ASN A 340 1.81 49.81 -39.34
C ASN A 340 3.21 49.86 -38.65
N LEU A 341 4.23 50.16 -39.47
CA LEU A 341 5.63 50.51 -39.13
C LEU A 341 6.66 49.37 -38.90
N GLU A 342 7.22 48.94 -40.03
CA GLU A 342 8.67 49.02 -40.39
C GLU A 342 9.76 48.39 -39.47
N THR A 343 10.25 47.24 -39.94
CA THR A 343 11.67 46.84 -40.10
C THR A 343 12.73 47.23 -39.04
N SER A 344 13.35 46.20 -38.44
CA SER A 344 14.79 45.97 -38.71
C SER A 344 15.26 44.54 -38.39
N ASP A 345 16.33 44.15 -39.07
CA ASP A 345 16.90 42.81 -39.13
C ASP A 345 17.97 42.57 -38.06
N ASN A 346 18.06 41.33 -37.55
CA ASN A 346 19.30 40.55 -37.34
C ASN A 346 19.01 39.30 -36.50
N GLY A 347 19.20 38.12 -37.10
CA GLY A 347 19.17 36.85 -36.36
C GLY A 347 20.54 36.43 -35.80
N ARG A 348 20.55 35.42 -34.92
CA ARG A 348 21.51 34.31 -35.00
C ARG A 348 21.11 33.11 -34.13
N SER A 349 21.24 31.93 -34.72
CA SER A 349 21.12 30.64 -34.06
C SER A 349 22.40 30.31 -33.28
N GLY A 350 22.27 29.56 -32.18
CA GLY A 350 23.38 29.17 -31.30
C GLY A 350 23.20 27.74 -30.76
N LEU A 351 23.43 26.75 -31.62
CA LEU A 351 23.59 25.35 -31.21
C LEU A 351 24.86 25.18 -30.36
N ILE A 352 24.76 24.48 -29.23
CA ILE A 352 25.91 23.80 -28.60
C ILE A 352 25.51 22.36 -28.28
N SER A 353 26.40 21.43 -28.61
CA SER A 353 26.25 19.98 -28.45
C SER A 353 27.34 19.45 -27.54
N GLY A 354 27.03 18.41 -26.76
CA GLY A 354 27.86 17.20 -26.77
C GLY A 354 28.65 16.83 -25.50
N ALA A 355 28.57 15.52 -25.20
CA ALA A 355 29.49 14.70 -24.40
C ALA A 355 29.60 14.97 -22.88
N GLY A 356 29.85 13.96 -22.04
CA GLY A 356 30.05 12.53 -22.33
C GLY A 356 30.10 11.64 -21.09
N ALA A 357 29.92 10.33 -21.29
CA ALA A 357 29.77 9.27 -20.29
C ALA A 357 30.92 9.09 -19.28
N SER A 358 30.65 8.43 -18.13
CA SER A 358 31.14 7.05 -17.87
C SER A 358 30.84 6.45 -16.48
N ARG A 359 30.57 5.13 -16.49
CA ARG A 359 30.90 4.09 -15.47
C ARG A 359 30.16 4.01 -14.12
N SER A 360 29.18 3.10 -14.11
CA SER A 360 29.15 1.83 -13.34
C SER A 360 29.94 1.71 -12.03
N ASP A 361 29.24 1.29 -10.97
CA ASP A 361 29.54 0.06 -10.22
C ASP A 361 28.24 -0.51 -9.64
N ALA A 362 28.13 -1.83 -9.54
CA ALA A 362 26.94 -2.53 -9.04
C ALA A 362 27.33 -3.79 -8.26
N PRO A 363 26.84 -3.97 -7.01
CA PRO A 363 26.92 -5.25 -6.33
C PRO A 363 25.66 -6.10 -6.52
N ASP A 364 25.93 -7.40 -6.47
CA ASP A 364 25.10 -8.60 -6.47
C ASP A 364 23.62 -8.49 -6.04
N ARG A 365 22.77 -9.28 -6.72
CA ARG A 365 21.34 -9.48 -6.40
C ARG A 365 21.02 -10.97 -6.37
N SER A 366 21.01 -11.56 -5.18
CA SER A 366 20.35 -12.85 -4.91
C SER A 366 19.87 -12.93 -3.44
N THR A 367 19.10 -13.98 -3.13
CA THR A 367 18.57 -14.37 -1.79
C THR A 367 17.46 -13.51 -1.14
N LEU A 368 16.26 -13.51 -1.75
CA LEU A 368 15.00 -13.53 -0.99
C LEU A 368 14.07 -14.63 -1.54
N ARG A 369 13.49 -15.45 -0.66
CA ARG A 369 12.61 -16.59 -1.00
C ARG A 369 11.30 -16.52 -0.19
N ALA A 370 10.26 -17.20 -0.67
CA ALA A 370 8.86 -16.91 -0.34
C ALA A 370 8.40 -17.22 1.10
N PRO A 371 7.43 -16.46 1.64
CA PRO A 371 6.65 -16.82 2.82
C PRO A 371 5.43 -17.70 2.46
N ASP A 372 4.88 -18.38 3.48
CA ASP A 372 3.67 -19.22 3.40
C ASP A 372 2.63 -18.81 4.47
N GLU A 373 1.34 -19.10 4.22
CA GLU A 373 0.19 -18.69 5.04
C GLU A 373 0.00 -19.59 6.27
N SER A 374 0.06 -19.04 7.49
CA SER A 374 -0.41 -19.71 8.72
C SER A 374 -0.63 -18.72 9.87
N ALA A 375 -1.65 -17.87 9.76
CA ALA A 375 -2.16 -17.05 10.86
C ALA A 375 -3.63 -16.63 10.64
N GLY A 376 -4.54 -17.61 10.57
CA GLY A 376 -5.97 -17.34 10.38
C GLY A 376 -6.69 -18.45 9.61
N ALA A 377 -6.69 -19.67 10.15
CA ALA A 377 -7.55 -20.73 9.62
C ALA A 377 -8.98 -20.53 10.16
N VAL A 378 -9.89 -20.09 9.30
CA VAL A 378 -11.34 -20.26 9.46
C VAL A 378 -11.83 -20.88 8.15
N ASP A 379 -12.50 -22.02 8.27
CA ASP A 379 -13.02 -22.81 7.15
C ASP A 379 -14.40 -22.31 6.75
N ASP A 380 -14.46 -21.39 5.77
CA ASP A 380 -15.71 -20.91 5.17
C ASP A 380 -15.99 -21.64 3.85
N SER A 381 -16.36 -22.92 3.96
CA SER A 381 -16.71 -23.80 2.84
C SER A 381 -18.22 -24.00 2.63
N HIS A 382 -19.07 -23.03 3.00
CA HIS A 382 -20.53 -23.11 2.82
C HIS A 382 -21.25 -21.79 2.48
N LEU A 383 -20.97 -21.16 1.33
CA LEU A 383 -21.86 -20.14 0.73
C LEU A 383 -21.90 -20.22 -0.82
N ASP A 384 -22.43 -21.32 -1.35
CA ASP A 384 -23.09 -21.31 -2.67
C ASP A 384 -23.99 -22.54 -2.83
N GLU A 385 -25.29 -22.40 -2.51
CA GLU A 385 -26.41 -23.20 -3.06
C GLU A 385 -27.76 -22.78 -2.46
N ARG A 386 -28.36 -21.70 -2.97
CA ARG A 386 -29.81 -21.45 -2.80
C ARG A 386 -30.44 -20.80 -4.03
N HIS A 387 -30.64 -21.58 -5.10
CA HIS A 387 -31.86 -21.52 -5.94
C HIS A 387 -31.87 -22.62 -7.02
N ARG A 388 -32.62 -23.71 -6.79
CA ARG A 388 -33.62 -24.31 -7.72
C ARG A 388 -34.10 -25.71 -7.26
N GLY A 389 -35.41 -25.83 -7.05
CA GLY A 389 -36.21 -27.04 -7.37
C GLY A 389 -35.97 -28.35 -6.61
N ASP A 390 -36.86 -28.65 -5.66
CA ASP A 390 -37.34 -30.03 -5.39
C ASP A 390 -37.98 -30.61 -6.68
N PRO A 391 -38.07 -31.95 -6.91
CA PRO A 391 -38.68 -32.87 -5.95
C PRO A 391 -38.01 -34.26 -5.75
N ALA A 392 -37.95 -34.67 -4.48
CA ALA A 392 -38.28 -36.01 -3.96
C ALA A 392 -37.61 -37.31 -4.51
N ARG A 393 -36.93 -38.05 -3.61
CA ARG A 393 -37.38 -39.40 -3.13
C ARG A 393 -36.43 -40.05 -2.10
N ASP A 394 -36.99 -40.32 -0.92
CA ASP A 394 -36.93 -41.54 -0.08
C ASP A 394 -35.68 -42.49 -0.10
N ARG A 395 -35.33 -42.98 1.11
CA ARG A 395 -34.54 -44.19 1.49
C ARG A 395 -33.03 -44.08 1.78
N SER A 396 -32.72 -44.05 3.07
CA SER A 396 -31.60 -44.80 3.70
C SER A 396 -32.04 -46.26 3.99
N PRO A 397 -31.21 -47.16 4.60
CA PRO A 397 -29.75 -47.17 4.76
C PRO A 397 -29.12 -48.54 4.37
N SER A 398 -27.77 -48.68 4.41
CA SER A 398 -27.08 -49.79 5.13
C SER A 398 -25.53 -49.72 5.01
N ARG A 399 -24.85 -50.10 6.11
CA ARG A 399 -23.42 -50.50 6.13
C ARG A 399 -23.27 -51.95 5.64
N PRO A 400 -22.07 -52.37 5.18
CA PRO A 400 -21.24 -53.17 6.08
C PRO A 400 -19.72 -52.87 6.04
N SER A 401 -19.03 -53.23 7.13
CA SER A 401 -17.59 -53.56 7.16
C SER A 401 -17.46 -55.08 7.36
N PRO A 402 -16.35 -55.72 6.97
CA PRO A 402 -15.19 -55.93 7.88
C PRO A 402 -13.83 -55.92 7.10
N ALA A 403 -12.63 -56.23 7.62
CA ALA A 403 -12.24 -56.89 8.88
C ALA A 403 -10.81 -56.49 9.35
N ASN A 404 -10.56 -56.69 10.66
CA ASN A 404 -9.32 -56.98 11.42
C ASN A 404 -7.96 -57.04 10.69
N SER A 405 -6.86 -56.56 11.30
CA SER A 405 -6.06 -57.33 12.29
C SER A 405 -4.90 -56.48 12.87
N LEU A 406 -4.31 -56.67 14.07
CA LEU A 406 -4.59 -57.47 15.29
C LEU A 406 -3.66 -56.98 16.46
N PHE A 407 -4.12 -57.09 17.72
CA PHE A 407 -3.41 -57.07 19.03
C PHE A 407 -2.48 -55.88 19.42
N SER A 408 -2.65 -55.16 20.56
CA SER A 408 -2.79 -55.53 22.01
C SER A 408 -1.45 -55.82 22.69
N ALA A 409 -1.22 -55.63 24.00
CA ALA A 409 -1.84 -54.88 25.13
C ALA A 409 -0.71 -54.79 26.22
N ASP A 410 -0.76 -54.05 27.33
CA ASP A 410 -1.72 -54.21 28.43
C ASP A 410 -1.67 -53.09 29.50
N ALA A 411 -2.69 -53.09 30.37
CA ALA A 411 -2.86 -52.23 31.56
C ALA A 411 -2.27 -52.95 32.81
N ALA A 412 -2.34 -52.52 34.08
CA ALA A 412 -2.47 -51.25 34.83
C ALA A 412 -2.31 -51.60 36.33
N ALA A 413 -1.89 -50.69 37.22
CA ALA A 413 -2.22 -50.73 38.67
C ALA A 413 -1.79 -49.49 39.49
N VAL A 414 -2.79 -48.78 40.01
CA VAL A 414 -2.99 -48.29 41.40
C VAL A 414 -1.77 -48.20 42.35
N VAL A 415 -1.59 -47.03 42.99
CA VAL A 415 -1.46 -46.81 44.47
C VAL A 415 -1.66 -45.31 44.77
N SER A 416 -2.26 -44.97 45.92
CA SER A 416 -2.49 -43.58 46.39
C SER A 416 -1.82 -43.36 47.78
N PRO A 417 -2.01 -42.22 48.49
CA PRO A 417 -0.90 -41.34 48.83
C PRO A 417 -0.49 -41.36 50.32
N GLN A 418 0.61 -40.68 50.65
CA GLN A 418 0.91 -40.29 52.04
C GLN A 418 1.32 -38.81 52.11
N TYR A 419 0.71 -38.10 53.05
CA TYR A 419 1.00 -36.71 53.39
C TYR A 419 1.13 -36.60 54.91
N SER A 420 2.29 -36.15 55.37
CA SER A 420 2.54 -35.66 56.73
C SER A 420 3.80 -34.77 56.67
N GLY A 421 3.91 -33.65 57.38
CA GLY A 421 2.98 -33.06 58.32
C GLY A 421 3.68 -32.67 59.62
N THR A 422 4.49 -31.60 59.60
CA THR A 422 4.98 -30.91 60.81
C THR A 422 5.46 -29.49 60.47
N ALA A 423 5.24 -28.56 61.40
CA ALA A 423 5.65 -27.16 61.30
C ALA A 423 6.54 -26.79 62.52
N PRO A 424 6.87 -25.51 62.80
CA PRO A 424 8.25 -25.04 62.92
C PRO A 424 8.72 -24.88 64.39
N PRO A 425 9.93 -24.30 64.59
CA PRO A 425 10.13 -23.41 65.73
C PRO A 425 10.66 -22.02 65.35
N THR A 426 10.24 -21.05 66.15
CA THR A 426 10.70 -19.65 66.20
C THR A 426 12.10 -19.51 66.82
N GLY A 427 12.87 -18.49 66.40
CA GLY A 427 14.08 -18.04 67.10
C GLY A 427 14.47 -16.61 66.74
N MET A 428 14.54 -15.70 67.73
CA MET A 428 14.96 -14.30 67.55
C MET A 428 16.49 -14.16 67.51
N GLY A 429 16.99 -13.15 66.77
CA GLY A 429 18.40 -12.73 66.84
C GLY A 429 18.65 -11.35 66.22
N ARG A 430 19.05 -10.37 67.04
CA ARG A 430 19.75 -9.13 66.63
C ARG A 430 21.16 -9.53 66.12
N GLY A 431 21.92 -8.80 65.30
CA GLY A 431 21.84 -7.43 64.76
C GLY A 431 23.28 -6.87 64.66
N LEU A 432 23.52 -5.85 63.81
CA LEU A 432 24.86 -5.26 63.48
C LEU A 432 25.78 -6.23 62.69
N GLU A 433 26.65 -5.80 61.78
CA GLU A 433 27.06 -4.44 61.31
C GLU A 433 26.75 -4.21 59.82
#